data_AF-A0A9E2FRA0-F1
#
_entry.id   AF-A0A9E2FRA0-F1
#
_cell.length_a   1.000
_cell.length_b   1.000
_cell.length_c   1.000
_cell.angle_alpha   90.00
_cell.angle_beta   90.00
_cell.angle_gamma   90.00
#
_symmetry.space_group_name_H-M   'P 1'
#
loop_
_entity.id
_entity.type
_entity.pdbx_description
1 polymer ?
#
loop_
_entity_poly.entity_id
_entity_poly.type
_entity_poly.pdbx_seq_one_letter_code
_entity_poly.pdbx_strand_id
1 'polypeptide(L)'
;PFYIPELPATWHALKLALATMVSSMAASLVGIFILSRYLPQMPVFKRIVPANPTPSEVLTEDAYSGAARVGDVGIAEGPLRPAGKARFGSVLVDVVTQGEYLDSTARIEVIERRGNRVVVRAIT
;
A
#
# COMPACT_ATOMS: atom_id res chain seq x y z
N PRO A 1 63.93 -18.37 -18.82
CA PRO A 1 63.44 -18.64 -20.20
C PRO A 1 62.01 -18.11 -20.37
N PHE A 2 61.89 -16.91 -20.95
CA PHE A 2 60.62 -16.24 -21.21
C PHE A 2 60.03 -16.85 -22.50
N TYR A 3 59.01 -17.70 -22.38
CA TYR A 3 58.35 -18.33 -23.53
C TYR A 3 57.35 -17.35 -24.13
N ILE A 4 57.76 -16.65 -25.18
CA ILE A 4 56.86 -15.86 -26.02
C ILE A 4 56.25 -16.84 -27.04
N PRO A 5 54.92 -16.94 -27.16
CA PRO A 5 54.29 -17.92 -28.05
C PRO A 5 54.48 -17.52 -29.53
N GLU A 6 55.25 -18.30 -30.30
CA GLU A 6 55.51 -18.05 -31.73
C GLU A 6 54.54 -18.76 -32.69
N LEU A 7 53.47 -19.40 -32.20
CA LEU A 7 52.50 -20.07 -33.07
C LEU A 7 51.28 -19.18 -33.36
N PRO A 8 50.96 -18.91 -34.65
CA PRO A 8 49.81 -18.07 -35.02
C PRO A 8 48.48 -18.64 -34.52
N ALA A 9 48.37 -19.96 -34.35
CA ALA A 9 47.19 -20.62 -33.80
C ALA A 9 46.87 -20.20 -32.35
N THR A 10 47.90 -20.01 -31.51
CA THR A 10 47.72 -19.60 -30.11
C THR A 10 47.21 -18.16 -30.00
N TRP A 11 47.65 -17.28 -30.91
CA TRP A 11 47.14 -15.90 -30.95
C TRP A 11 45.66 -15.82 -31.32
N HIS A 12 45.20 -16.68 -32.22
CA HIS A 12 43.77 -16.77 -32.57
C HIS A 12 42.95 -17.31 -31.40
N ALA A 13 43.44 -18.35 -30.72
CA ALA A 13 42.79 -18.90 -29.53
C ALA A 13 42.69 -17.88 -28.39
N LEU A 14 43.77 -17.11 -28.14
CA LEU A 14 43.79 -16.07 -27.12
C LEU A 14 42.82 -14.92 -27.45
N LYS A 15 42.78 -14.48 -28.72
CA LYS A 15 41.83 -13.46 -29.18
C LYS A 15 40.38 -13.94 -29.07
N LEU A 16 40.11 -15.20 -29.43
CA LEU A 16 38.78 -15.80 -29.32
C LEU A 16 38.33 -15.94 -27.86
N ALA A 17 39.21 -16.41 -26.97
CA ALA A 17 38.94 -16.50 -25.54
C ALA A 17 38.65 -15.12 -24.92
N LEU A 18 39.46 -14.11 -25.25
CA LEU A 18 39.23 -12.74 -24.77
C LEU A 18 37.92 -12.15 -25.33
N ALA A 19 37.64 -12.35 -26.62
CA ALA A 19 36.42 -11.87 -27.25
C ALA A 19 35.17 -12.51 -26.63
N THR A 20 35.19 -13.83 -26.40
CA THR A 20 34.07 -14.53 -25.77
C THR A 20 33.83 -14.06 -24.33
N MET A 21 34.88 -13.86 -23.54
CA MET A 21 34.77 -13.31 -22.18
C MET A 21 34.18 -11.89 -22.15
N VAL A 22 34.67 -11.00 -23.01
CA VAL A 22 34.16 -9.62 -23.07
C VAL A 22 32.72 -9.61 -23.58
N SER A 23 32.40 -10.45 -24.56
CA SER A 23 31.05 -10.56 -25.11
C SER A 23 30.04 -11.13 -24.10
N SER A 24 30.43 -12.12 -23.29
CA SER A 24 29.55 -12.71 -22.28
C SER A 24 29.30 -11.75 -21.11
N MET A 25 30.33 -11.01 -20.71
CA MET A 25 30.21 -9.96 -19.70
C MET A 25 29.32 -8.80 -20.19
N ALA A 26 29.51 -8.37 -21.45
CA ALA A 26 28.65 -7.36 -22.07
C ALA A 26 27.20 -7.85 -22.19
N ALA A 27 26.98 -9.08 -22.65
CA ALA A 27 25.65 -9.69 -22.75
C ALA A 27 24.94 -9.78 -21.40
N SER A 28 25.66 -10.14 -20.33
CA SER A 28 25.13 -10.17 -18.96
C SER A 28 24.70 -8.78 -18.49
N LEU A 29 25.54 -7.77 -18.68
CA LEU A 29 25.23 -6.38 -18.32
C LEU A 29 24.02 -5.85 -19.10
N VAL A 30 23.93 -6.14 -20.40
CA VAL A 30 22.77 -5.78 -21.23
C VAL A 30 21.51 -6.51 -20.74
N GLY A 31 21.61 -7.80 -20.42
CA GLY A 31 20.50 -8.58 -19.86
C GLY A 31 20.00 -8.00 -18.54
N ILE A 32 20.91 -7.66 -17.62
CA ILE A 32 20.57 -7.03 -16.33
C ILE A 32 19.96 -5.64 -16.56
N PHE A 33 20.48 -4.86 -17.49
CA PHE A 33 19.95 -3.52 -17.81
C PHE A 33 18.53 -3.60 -18.38
N ILE A 34 18.28 -4.52 -19.32
CA ILE A 34 16.94 -4.77 -19.86
C ILE A 34 16.01 -5.23 -18.75
N LEU A 35 16.43 -6.24 -17.97
CA LEU A 35 15.60 -6.77 -16.89
C LEU A 35 15.30 -5.68 -15.85
N SER A 36 16.29 -4.90 -15.42
CA SER A 36 16.13 -3.76 -14.50
C SER A 36 15.25 -2.64 -15.06
N ARG A 37 15.19 -2.45 -16.39
CA ARG A 37 14.33 -1.45 -17.02
C ARG A 37 12.88 -1.93 -17.18
N TYR A 38 12.67 -3.23 -17.36
CA TYR A 38 11.35 -3.85 -17.59
C TYR A 38 10.69 -4.40 -16.30
N LEU A 39 11.44 -4.89 -15.30
CA LEU A 39 10.93 -5.32 -13.99
C LEU A 39 10.13 -4.22 -13.24
N PRO A 40 10.59 -2.96 -13.14
CA PRO A 40 9.83 -1.92 -12.45
C PRO A 40 8.54 -1.55 -13.18
N GLN A 41 8.38 -1.96 -14.44
CA GLN A 41 7.12 -1.81 -15.18
C GLN A 41 6.18 -3.02 -15.03
N MET A 42 6.60 -4.11 -14.39
CA MET A 42 5.72 -5.25 -14.12
C MET A 42 4.82 -4.97 -12.90
N PRO A 43 3.50 -4.82 -13.08
CA PRO A 43 2.56 -4.54 -11.99
C PRO A 43 2.33 -5.74 -11.04
N VAL A 44 2.95 -6.90 -11.31
CA VAL A 44 2.73 -8.16 -10.59
C VAL A 44 3.31 -8.16 -9.17
N PHE A 45 4.32 -7.33 -8.88
CA PHE A 45 4.90 -7.22 -7.53
C PHE A 45 4.07 -6.35 -6.57
N LYS A 46 3.06 -5.63 -7.05
CA LYS A 46 2.18 -4.79 -6.19
C LYS A 46 1.25 -5.60 -5.27
N ARG A 47 1.27 -6.93 -5.35
CA ARG A 47 0.40 -7.82 -4.54
C ARG A 47 1.13 -8.54 -3.40
N ILE A 48 2.46 -8.47 -3.32
CA ILE A 48 3.26 -9.19 -2.31
C ILE A 48 3.76 -8.26 -1.19
N VAL A 49 3.84 -6.96 -1.46
CA VAL A 49 4.04 -5.94 -0.43
C VAL A 49 2.86 -4.98 -0.54
N PRO A 50 1.93 -4.93 0.43
CA PRO A 50 0.98 -3.84 0.51
C PRO A 50 1.80 -2.55 0.49
N ALA A 51 1.71 -1.79 -0.59
CA ALA A 51 2.32 -0.48 -0.66
C ALA A 51 1.74 0.32 0.51
N ASN A 52 2.59 0.72 1.45
CA ASN A 52 2.22 1.69 2.48
C ASN A 52 1.54 2.86 1.77
N PRO A 53 0.25 3.13 2.03
CA PRO A 53 -0.46 4.17 1.33
C PRO A 53 0.22 5.50 1.64
N THR A 54 0.74 6.14 0.59
CA THR A 54 1.11 7.55 0.59
C THR A 54 -0.11 8.36 1.07
N PRO A 55 0.03 9.32 2.01
CA PRO A 55 -1.10 9.98 2.67
C PRO A 55 -1.99 10.88 1.77
N SER A 56 -1.84 10.84 0.45
CA SER A 56 -2.38 11.88 -0.45
C SER A 56 -3.32 11.39 -1.55
N GLU A 57 -3.57 10.08 -1.70
CA GLU A 57 -4.49 9.55 -2.72
C GLU A 57 -5.48 8.50 -2.20
N VAL A 58 -5.68 8.42 -0.88
CA VAL A 58 -6.88 7.78 -0.33
C VAL A 58 -7.97 8.86 -0.29
N LEU A 59 -8.46 9.24 -1.47
CA LEU A 59 -9.89 9.57 -1.60
C LEU A 59 -10.61 8.27 -1.26
N THR A 60 -10.75 8.05 0.06
CA THR A 60 -11.58 7.03 0.65
C THR A 60 -12.91 7.20 -0.07
N GLU A 61 -13.31 6.24 -0.90
CA GLU A 61 -14.72 6.12 -1.23
C GLU A 61 -15.42 6.16 0.13
N ASP A 62 -16.11 7.26 0.42
CA ASP A 62 -16.79 7.46 1.68
C ASP A 62 -17.70 6.25 1.88
N ALA A 63 -17.28 5.27 2.67
CA ALA A 63 -18.09 4.08 2.97
C ALA A 63 -19.46 4.48 3.52
N TYR A 64 -19.53 5.69 4.08
CA TYR A 64 -20.72 6.35 4.58
C TYR A 64 -21.01 7.61 3.75
N SER A 65 -21.19 7.46 2.44
CA SER A 65 -21.53 8.53 1.47
C SER A 65 -22.41 9.64 2.06
N GLY A 66 -21.78 10.72 2.53
CA GLY A 66 -22.45 11.88 3.10
C GLY A 66 -23.06 11.77 4.51
N ALA A 67 -22.98 10.63 5.20
CA ALA A 67 -23.53 10.41 6.54
C ALA A 67 -22.47 10.53 7.66
N ALA A 68 -22.92 10.75 8.91
CA ALA A 68 -22.07 10.88 10.09
C ALA A 68 -21.01 11.99 9.99
N ARG A 69 -21.44 13.16 9.49
CA ARG A 69 -20.65 14.39 9.53
C ARG A 69 -20.59 14.92 10.96
N VAL A 70 -19.58 15.72 11.27
CA VAL A 70 -19.48 16.38 12.57
C VAL A 70 -20.72 17.25 12.80
N GLY A 71 -21.39 17.06 13.94
CA GLY A 71 -22.68 17.67 14.28
C GLY A 71 -23.92 16.84 13.90
N ASP A 72 -23.77 15.74 13.15
CA ASP A 72 -24.91 14.87 12.85
C ASP A 72 -25.37 14.12 14.10
N VAL A 73 -26.69 14.05 14.25
CA VAL A 73 -27.34 13.31 15.33
C VAL A 73 -27.81 11.94 14.82
N GLY A 74 -27.48 10.91 15.57
CA GLY A 74 -27.85 9.52 15.30
C GLY A 74 -28.39 8.81 16.53
N ILE A 75 -28.71 7.53 16.34
CA ILE A 75 -29.18 6.63 17.39
C ILE A 75 -28.26 5.42 17.44
N ALA A 76 -27.78 5.07 18.63
CA ALA A 76 -27.01 3.84 18.83
C ALA A 76 -27.90 2.61 18.57
N GLU A 77 -27.48 1.69 17.70
CA GLU A 77 -28.23 0.45 17.42
C GLU A 77 -28.04 -0.59 18.53
N GLY A 78 -26.95 -0.48 19.28
CA GLY A 78 -26.63 -1.35 20.40
C GLY A 78 -25.80 -0.61 21.44
N PRO A 79 -25.48 -1.27 22.56
CA PRO A 79 -24.64 -0.68 23.59
C PRO A 79 -23.25 -0.35 23.03
N LEU A 80 -22.77 0.88 23.24
CA LEU A 80 -21.45 1.33 22.78
C LEU A 80 -20.44 1.22 23.93
N ARG A 81 -19.41 0.36 23.76
CA ARG A 81 -18.35 0.11 24.75
C ARG A 81 -16.99 -0.18 24.11
N PRO A 82 -16.10 0.81 23.97
CA PRO A 82 -16.36 2.14 23.44
C PRO A 82 -16.69 2.13 21.94
N ALA A 83 -16.46 1.02 21.23
CA ALA A 83 -16.84 0.87 19.83
C ALA A 83 -18.24 0.24 19.71
N GLY A 84 -18.92 0.53 18.60
CA GLY A 84 -20.15 -0.14 18.22
C GLY A 84 -20.75 0.49 16.98
N LYS A 85 -22.06 0.33 16.79
CA LYS A 85 -22.76 0.77 15.59
C LYS A 85 -23.85 1.77 15.93
N ALA A 86 -23.95 2.81 15.10
CA ALA A 86 -25.00 3.79 15.21
C ALA A 86 -25.62 4.08 13.85
N ARG A 87 -26.89 4.44 13.87
CA ARG A 87 -27.66 4.81 12.70
C ARG A 87 -27.74 6.32 12.60
N PHE A 88 -27.32 6.84 11.45
CA PHE A 88 -27.46 8.24 11.07
C PHE A 88 -28.36 8.30 9.84
N GLY A 89 -29.62 8.71 10.03
CA GLY A 89 -30.66 8.61 9.01
C GLY A 89 -30.92 7.17 8.58
N SER A 90 -30.63 6.84 7.31
CA SER A 90 -30.77 5.48 6.76
C SER A 90 -29.45 4.69 6.72
N VAL A 91 -28.33 5.29 7.16
CA VAL A 91 -26.99 4.70 7.06
C VAL A 91 -26.54 4.20 8.42
N LEU A 92 -25.94 3.02 8.44
CA LEU A 92 -25.42 2.38 9.63
C LEU A 92 -23.89 2.50 9.63
N VAL A 93 -23.35 3.13 10.67
CA VAL A 93 -21.96 3.60 10.73
C VAL A 93 -21.28 3.04 11.96
N ASP A 94 -20.04 2.59 11.80
CA ASP A 94 -19.19 2.21 12.93
C ASP A 94 -18.71 3.46 13.68
N VAL A 95 -19.03 3.52 14.97
CA VAL A 95 -18.74 4.68 15.83
C VAL A 95 -17.97 4.26 17.07
N VAL A 96 -17.25 5.22 17.64
CA VAL A 96 -16.47 5.05 18.85
C VAL A 96 -16.78 6.17 19.83
N THR A 97 -17.12 5.84 21.07
CA THR A 97 -17.31 6.82 22.15
C THR A 97 -15.96 7.24 22.72
N GLN A 98 -15.90 8.38 23.40
CA GLN A 98 -14.70 8.81 24.14
C GLN A 98 -14.51 8.05 25.47
N GLY A 99 -14.80 6.74 25.48
CA GLY A 99 -14.69 5.90 26.68
C GLY A 99 -15.94 5.87 27.55
N GLU A 100 -16.98 6.62 27.20
CA GLU A 100 -18.28 6.56 27.87
C GLU A 100 -19.08 5.33 27.44
N TYR A 101 -19.80 4.74 28.38
CA TYR A 101 -20.80 3.73 28.07
C TYR A 101 -22.09 4.41 27.60
N LEU A 102 -22.56 4.05 26.41
CA LEU A 102 -23.86 4.49 25.90
C LEU A 102 -24.77 3.26 25.76
N ASP A 103 -26.00 3.39 26.23
CA ASP A 103 -26.99 2.32 26.09
C ASP A 103 -27.45 2.17 24.64
N SER A 104 -28.02 1.01 24.33
CA SER A 104 -28.76 0.80 23.10
C SER A 104 -29.86 1.86 22.95
N THR A 105 -30.06 2.35 21.73
CA THR A 105 -31.03 3.42 21.40
C THR A 105 -30.69 4.81 21.97
N ALA A 106 -29.51 5.02 22.57
CA ALA A 106 -29.10 6.34 23.01
C ALA A 106 -28.95 7.30 21.82
N ARG A 107 -29.39 8.55 21.99
CA ARG A 107 -29.13 9.63 21.03
C ARG A 107 -27.70 10.11 21.15
N ILE A 108 -27.02 10.21 20.02
CA ILE A 108 -25.59 10.55 19.97
C ILE A 108 -25.31 11.58 18.89
N GLU A 109 -24.30 12.42 19.13
CA GLU A 109 -23.78 13.39 18.17
C GLU A 109 -22.38 13.00 17.73
N VAL A 110 -22.07 13.19 16.45
CA VAL A 110 -20.70 13.08 15.96
C VAL A 110 -19.89 14.30 16.37
N ILE A 111 -18.85 14.08 17.17
CA ILE A 111 -17.95 15.15 17.63
C ILE A 111 -16.66 15.24 16.79
N GLU A 112 -16.25 14.14 16.16
CA GLU A 112 -15.03 14.11 15.35
C GLU A 112 -15.13 13.02 14.27
N ARG A 113 -14.64 13.31 13.07
CA ARG A 113 -14.52 12.34 11.98
C ARG A 113 -13.09 12.32 11.44
N ARG A 114 -12.42 11.17 11.53
CA ARG A 114 -11.12 10.89 10.90
C ARG A 114 -11.25 9.70 9.95
N GLY A 115 -11.56 9.98 8.68
CA GLY A 115 -11.75 8.93 7.67
C GLY A 115 -12.88 7.97 8.05
N ASN A 116 -12.52 6.71 8.33
CA ASN A 116 -13.43 5.65 8.77
C ASN A 116 -13.66 5.62 10.30
N ARG A 117 -12.98 6.47 11.08
CA ARG A 117 -13.18 6.59 12.52
C ARG A 117 -14.12 7.76 12.82
N VAL A 118 -15.32 7.46 13.30
CA VAL A 118 -16.32 8.43 13.74
C VAL A 118 -16.40 8.41 15.26
N VAL A 119 -16.10 9.53 15.90
CA VAL A 119 -16.18 9.68 17.36
C VAL A 119 -17.48 10.35 17.74
N VAL A 120 -18.18 9.79 18.73
CA VAL A 120 -19.52 10.22 19.14
C VAL A 120 -19.60 10.48 20.65
N ARG A 121 -20.56 11.29 21.06
CA ARG A 121 -20.91 11.58 22.46
C ARG A 121 -22.42 11.51 22.65
N ALA A 122 -22.86 11.20 23.88
CA ALA A 122 -24.28 11.31 24.24
C ALA A 122 -24.81 12.73 24.03
N ILE A 123 -26.05 12.83 23.55
CA ILE A 123 -26.85 14.05 23.65
C ILE A 123 -27.91 13.75 24.71
N THR A 124 -27.66 14.22 25.93
CA THR A 124 -28.62 14.14 27.03
C THR A 124 -29.70 15.19 26.86
#